data_AF-A0A9E0C3Z7-F1
#
_entry.id   AF-A0A9E0C3Z7-F1
#
_cell.length_a   1.000
_cell.length_b   1.000
_cell.length_c   1.000
_cell.angle_alpha   90.00
_cell.angle_beta   90.00
_cell.angle_gamma   90.00
#
_symmetry.space_group_name_H-M   'P 1'
#
loop_
_entity.id
_entity.type
_entity.pdbx_description
1 polymer ?
#
loop_
_entity_poly.entity_id
_entity_poly.type
_entity_poly.pdbx_seq_one_letter_code
_entity_poly.pdbx_strand_id
1 'polypeptide(L)'
;MRTYTKIIIAIIICAIGLGIVLWLKKEKVLPDSVIKEPKLVEAARAKSGSILRRITTVGSLSAIQSVLLRPEVSGKIVKIFFQDGENVKAGDPLYKIDDAIYVAKVKEAEAHLALNKEEHSRAIKLLEKKFGTLQQRDRTLAEVQVAEAVLAEAKIRLDNTVIKAPFDGVMGLSTVSIGAFVSESVELVNIVDLDPINVDFHIPESYLPFVHPKDEVDVTIEDFDPLPVPAVVKAIDPKIDEATRTVIIRAQMPNKELAYRPGEFARVTVLAGRIEDAVLIPEIAVEREGDEESVMLVVDNTAFKSVVSTGMREGNEVEISHGVKAGDWVITAGQFKVHDGEEVKIVNETEGQEEAE
;
A
#
# COMPACT_ATOMS: atom_id res chain seq x y z
N MET A 1 -8.38 99.94 -64.25
CA MET A 1 -7.80 98.61 -63.91
C MET A 1 -7.19 98.50 -62.50
N ARG A 2 -7.24 99.52 -61.61
CA ARG A 2 -6.63 99.45 -60.25
C ARG A 2 -7.61 99.17 -59.08
N THR A 3 -8.91 99.10 -59.33
CA THR A 3 -9.95 98.90 -58.29
C THR A 3 -10.34 97.43 -58.06
N TYR A 4 -10.27 96.58 -59.08
CA TYR A 4 -10.64 95.15 -58.95
C TYR A 4 -9.61 94.29 -58.19
N THR A 5 -8.33 94.64 -58.25
CA THR A 5 -7.25 93.89 -57.58
C THR A 5 -7.35 93.96 -56.05
N LYS A 6 -7.87 95.07 -55.50
CA LYS A 6 -8.03 95.24 -54.05
C LYS A 6 -9.18 94.39 -53.46
N ILE A 7 -10.23 94.16 -54.23
CA ILE A 7 -11.39 93.36 -53.80
C ILE A 7 -11.05 91.87 -53.75
N ILE A 8 -10.27 91.37 -54.71
CA ILE A 8 -9.84 89.96 -54.76
C ILE A 8 -8.91 89.61 -53.59
N ILE A 9 -7.99 90.52 -53.23
CA ILE A 9 -7.08 90.30 -52.09
C ILE A 9 -7.84 90.26 -50.76
N ALA A 10 -8.87 91.11 -50.59
CA ALA A 10 -9.69 91.11 -49.38
C ALA A 10 -10.50 89.81 -49.19
N ILE A 11 -11.02 89.23 -50.29
CA ILE A 11 -11.76 87.96 -50.26
C ILE A 11 -10.83 86.79 -49.91
N ILE A 12 -9.60 86.77 -50.46
CA ILE A 12 -8.61 85.72 -50.17
C ILE A 12 -8.18 85.78 -48.70
N ILE A 13 -7.96 86.99 -48.14
CA ILE A 13 -7.61 87.15 -46.72
C ILE A 13 -8.78 86.72 -45.81
N CYS A 14 -10.03 87.01 -46.17
CA CYS A 14 -11.20 86.51 -45.43
C CYS A 14 -11.35 84.98 -45.53
N ALA A 15 -11.09 84.37 -46.69
CA ALA A 15 -11.17 82.92 -46.87
C ALA A 15 -10.07 82.18 -46.08
N ILE A 16 -8.85 82.73 -46.04
CA ILE A 16 -7.74 82.21 -45.23
C ILE A 16 -8.04 82.43 -43.74
N GLY A 17 -8.59 83.59 -43.38
CA GLY A 17 -9.02 83.89 -42.01
C GLY A 17 -10.10 82.92 -41.52
N LEU A 18 -11.13 82.63 -42.34
CA LEU A 18 -12.15 81.64 -42.01
C LEU A 18 -11.59 80.22 -41.94
N GLY A 19 -10.66 79.86 -42.82
CA GLY A 19 -9.97 78.57 -42.79
C GLY A 19 -9.17 78.35 -41.51
N ILE A 20 -8.48 79.40 -41.02
CA ILE A 20 -7.70 79.36 -39.77
C ILE A 20 -8.62 79.30 -38.55
N VAL A 21 -9.75 80.03 -38.56
CA VAL A 21 -10.75 79.97 -37.48
C VAL A 21 -11.42 78.60 -37.40
N LEU A 22 -11.72 77.97 -38.55
CA LEU A 22 -12.28 76.61 -38.59
C LEU A 22 -11.24 75.54 -38.23
N TRP A 23 -9.95 75.77 -38.48
CA TRP A 23 -8.87 74.87 -38.08
C TRP A 23 -8.53 74.97 -36.58
N LEU A 24 -8.62 76.17 -36.00
CA LEU A 24 -8.43 76.37 -34.55
C LEU A 24 -9.64 75.94 -33.70
N LYS A 25 -10.83 75.81 -34.31
CA LYS A 25 -12.05 75.33 -33.62
C LYS A 25 -12.21 73.80 -33.67
N LYS A 26 -11.23 73.07 -34.22
CA LYS A 26 -11.16 71.62 -34.12
C LYS A 26 -10.61 71.28 -32.74
N GLU A 27 -11.50 71.27 -31.75
CA GLU A 27 -11.24 70.73 -30.42
C GLU A 27 -10.54 69.38 -30.57
N LYS A 28 -9.35 69.28 -29.98
CA LYS A 28 -8.71 68.00 -29.69
C LYS A 28 -9.63 67.29 -28.72
N VAL A 29 -10.52 66.45 -29.24
CA VAL A 29 -11.16 65.39 -28.47
C VAL A 29 -10.03 64.49 -28.02
N LEU A 30 -9.56 64.71 -26.79
CA LEU A 30 -8.86 63.68 -26.03
C LEU A 30 -9.81 62.48 -26.04
N PRO A 31 -9.38 61.27 -26.46
CA PRO A 31 -10.25 60.12 -26.31
C PRO A 31 -10.62 60.04 -24.83
N ASP A 32 -11.93 60.02 -24.55
CA ASP A 32 -12.42 59.63 -23.23
C ASP A 32 -11.64 58.39 -22.81
N SER A 33 -10.96 58.46 -21.67
CA SER A 33 -10.50 57.27 -20.99
C SER A 33 -11.75 56.45 -20.74
N VAL A 34 -12.00 55.46 -21.59
CA VAL A 34 -13.04 54.46 -21.39
C VAL A 34 -12.74 53.87 -20.02
N ILE A 35 -13.51 54.25 -19.01
CA ILE A 35 -13.50 53.60 -17.70
C ILE A 35 -14.03 52.21 -18.02
N LYS A 36 -13.11 51.29 -18.30
CA LYS A 36 -13.43 49.90 -18.60
C LYS A 36 -13.96 49.35 -17.27
N GLU A 37 -15.27 49.12 -17.21
CA GLU A 37 -15.89 48.58 -15.99
C GLU A 37 -15.13 47.30 -15.56
N PRO A 38 -14.76 47.17 -14.28
CA PRO A 38 -13.96 46.05 -13.82
C PRO A 38 -14.74 44.76 -14.01
N LYS A 39 -14.07 43.73 -14.52
CA LYS A 39 -14.72 42.43 -14.76
C LYS A 39 -14.98 41.74 -13.43
N LEU A 40 -16.19 41.22 -13.27
CA LEU A 40 -16.58 40.48 -12.06
C LEU A 40 -16.03 39.05 -12.14
N VAL A 41 -15.34 38.62 -11.09
CA VAL A 41 -14.71 37.29 -11.00
C VAL A 41 -14.85 36.72 -9.58
N GLU A 42 -14.83 35.40 -9.47
CA GLU A 42 -14.72 34.73 -8.17
C GLU A 42 -13.26 34.39 -7.90
N ALA A 43 -12.79 34.61 -6.67
CA ALA A 43 -11.40 34.35 -6.31
C ALA A 43 -11.28 33.63 -4.97
N ALA A 44 -10.40 32.65 -4.92
CA ALA A 44 -10.03 31.97 -3.68
C ALA A 44 -8.68 32.48 -3.18
N ARG A 45 -8.48 32.42 -1.87
CA ARG A 45 -7.21 32.76 -1.26
C ARG A 45 -6.31 31.52 -1.20
N ALA A 46 -5.09 31.63 -1.71
CA ALA A 46 -4.08 30.60 -1.58
C ALA A 46 -3.79 30.38 -0.09
N LYS A 47 -3.94 29.15 0.39
CA LYS A 47 -3.74 28.81 1.81
C LYS A 47 -2.45 28.00 1.98
N SER A 48 -1.84 28.10 3.15
CA SER A 48 -0.78 27.17 3.55
C SER A 48 -1.44 25.99 4.27
N GLY A 49 -1.13 24.78 3.85
CA GLY A 49 -1.70 23.56 4.44
C GLY A 49 -0.87 22.33 4.11
N SER A 50 -1.28 21.18 4.63
CA SER A 50 -0.66 19.91 4.27
C SER A 50 -1.42 19.23 3.14
N ILE A 51 -0.69 18.62 2.21
CA ILE A 51 -1.24 17.81 1.14
C ILE A 51 -0.62 16.42 1.18
N LEU A 52 -1.47 15.41 1.01
CA LEU A 52 -1.12 14.00 1.07
C LEU A 52 -1.10 13.40 -0.33
N ARG A 53 -0.04 12.67 -0.64
CA ARG A 53 0.00 11.83 -1.83
C ARG A 53 -0.45 10.43 -1.46
N ARG A 54 -1.62 10.03 -1.93
CA ARG A 54 -2.09 8.64 -1.83
C ARG A 54 -1.86 7.91 -3.14
N ILE A 55 -1.30 6.70 -3.05
CA ILE A 55 -1.26 5.76 -4.17
C ILE A 55 -2.28 4.66 -3.91
N THR A 56 -3.01 4.28 -4.96
CA THR A 56 -3.93 3.14 -4.89
C THR A 56 -3.38 2.05 -5.81
N THR A 57 -3.24 0.86 -5.27
CA THR A 57 -2.72 -0.31 -5.97
C THR A 57 -3.58 -1.53 -5.68
N VAL A 58 -3.34 -2.61 -6.41
CA VAL A 58 -3.98 -3.90 -6.18
C VAL A 58 -2.99 -4.78 -5.42
N GLY A 59 -3.51 -5.48 -4.43
CA GLY A 59 -2.83 -6.50 -3.65
C GLY A 59 -3.58 -7.81 -3.65
N SER A 60 -2.95 -8.83 -3.09
CA SER A 60 -3.50 -10.16 -2.87
C SER A 60 -3.35 -10.54 -1.41
N LEU A 61 -4.39 -11.16 -0.86
CA LEU A 61 -4.35 -11.68 0.50
C LEU A 61 -3.54 -12.97 0.56
N SER A 62 -2.68 -13.11 1.55
CA SER A 62 -1.91 -14.32 1.79
C SER A 62 -1.96 -14.73 3.27
N ALA A 63 -1.93 -16.03 3.53
CA ALA A 63 -1.84 -16.55 4.90
C ALA A 63 -0.48 -16.19 5.51
N ILE A 64 -0.39 -16.13 6.86
CA ILE A 64 0.91 -16.07 7.52
C ILE A 64 1.65 -17.37 7.27
N GLN A 65 0.97 -18.49 7.49
CA GLN A 65 1.50 -19.83 7.32
C GLN A 65 0.43 -20.71 6.68
N SER A 66 0.83 -21.52 5.72
CA SER A 66 0.00 -22.58 5.17
C SER A 66 0.87 -23.80 4.96
N VAL A 67 0.39 -24.95 5.44
CA VAL A 67 1.12 -26.21 5.26
C VAL A 67 0.17 -27.33 4.90
N LEU A 68 0.53 -28.04 3.83
CA LEU A 68 -0.15 -29.26 3.43
C LEU A 68 0.46 -30.43 4.20
N LEU A 69 -0.30 -30.97 5.16
CA LEU A 69 0.16 -32.06 6.00
C LEU A 69 0.22 -33.38 5.23
N ARG A 70 1.31 -34.10 5.45
CA ARG A 70 1.56 -35.45 4.96
C ARG A 70 2.00 -36.34 6.14
N PRO A 71 1.73 -37.65 6.12
CA PRO A 71 2.26 -38.57 7.13
C PRO A 71 3.77 -38.62 7.09
N GLU A 72 4.40 -38.82 8.24
CA GLU A 72 5.84 -39.15 8.32
C GLU A 72 6.08 -40.68 8.36
N VAL A 73 5.02 -41.46 8.55
CA VAL A 73 5.04 -42.92 8.55
C VAL A 73 3.84 -43.47 7.82
N SER A 74 3.97 -44.68 7.26
CA SER A 74 2.91 -45.30 6.46
C SER A 74 2.02 -46.20 7.32
N GLY A 75 0.71 -46.16 7.09
CA GLY A 75 -0.22 -47.03 7.78
C GLY A 75 -1.68 -46.66 7.56
N LYS A 76 -2.57 -47.36 8.25
CA LYS A 76 -4.02 -47.12 8.14
C LYS A 76 -4.45 -46.03 9.13
N ILE A 77 -5.28 -45.08 8.68
CA ILE A 77 -5.89 -44.09 9.56
C ILE A 77 -6.93 -44.80 10.46
N VAL A 78 -6.74 -44.71 11.77
CA VAL A 78 -7.64 -45.28 12.78
C VAL A 78 -8.59 -44.22 13.32
N LYS A 79 -8.14 -42.96 13.40
CA LYS A 79 -8.94 -41.86 13.93
C LYS A 79 -8.56 -40.52 13.32
N ILE A 80 -9.56 -39.67 13.12
CA ILE A 80 -9.45 -38.25 12.81
C ILE A 80 -9.99 -37.50 14.03
N PHE A 81 -9.27 -36.49 14.52
CA PHE A 81 -9.56 -35.80 15.78
C PHE A 81 -10.18 -34.41 15.60
N PHE A 82 -10.30 -33.93 14.37
CA PHE A 82 -10.85 -32.61 14.04
C PHE A 82 -12.02 -32.75 13.06
N GLN A 83 -12.80 -31.68 12.92
CA GLN A 83 -13.80 -31.49 11.88
C GLN A 83 -13.27 -30.53 10.80
N ASP A 84 -13.68 -30.74 9.56
CA ASP A 84 -13.30 -29.85 8.45
C ASP A 84 -13.72 -28.40 8.76
N GLY A 85 -12.78 -27.46 8.61
CA GLY A 85 -13.01 -26.04 8.94
C GLY A 85 -12.81 -25.67 10.42
N GLU A 86 -12.45 -26.62 11.29
CA GLU A 86 -12.24 -26.36 12.72
C GLU A 86 -10.92 -25.63 13.00
N ASN A 87 -10.91 -24.78 14.03
CA ASN A 87 -9.69 -24.17 14.57
C ASN A 87 -8.94 -25.15 15.47
N VAL A 88 -7.64 -25.30 15.23
CA VAL A 88 -6.75 -26.17 16.02
C VAL A 88 -5.59 -25.36 16.58
N LYS A 89 -5.01 -25.84 17.67
CA LYS A 89 -3.80 -25.27 18.28
C LYS A 89 -2.58 -26.12 17.97
N ALA A 90 -1.42 -25.48 17.99
CA ALA A 90 -0.13 -26.14 17.87
C ALA A 90 -0.01 -27.29 18.88
N GLY A 91 0.31 -28.48 18.35
CA GLY A 91 0.44 -29.71 19.12
C GLY A 91 -0.84 -30.54 19.26
N ASP A 92 -2.00 -30.03 18.85
CA ASP A 92 -3.24 -30.81 18.87
C ASP A 92 -3.13 -32.03 17.94
N PRO A 93 -3.56 -33.23 18.39
CA PRO A 93 -3.57 -34.41 17.54
C PRO A 93 -4.63 -34.25 16.44
N LEU A 94 -4.29 -34.60 15.21
CA LEU A 94 -5.16 -34.46 14.03
C LEU A 94 -5.54 -35.82 13.46
N TYR A 95 -4.56 -36.70 13.29
CA TYR A 95 -4.75 -38.07 12.81
C TYR A 95 -4.03 -39.07 13.71
N LYS A 96 -4.61 -40.26 13.83
CA LYS A 96 -3.95 -41.44 14.39
C LYS A 96 -3.82 -42.50 13.31
N ILE A 97 -2.58 -42.88 13.03
CA ILE A 97 -2.23 -44.08 12.25
C ILE A 97 -2.18 -45.29 13.19
N ASP A 98 -2.56 -46.46 12.67
CA ASP A 98 -2.44 -47.74 13.38
C ASP A 98 -0.99 -47.95 13.85
N ASP A 99 -0.82 -48.00 15.16
CA ASP A 99 0.49 -48.02 15.82
C ASP A 99 0.94 -49.43 16.21
N ALA A 100 0.17 -50.48 15.94
CA ALA A 100 0.45 -51.83 16.44
C ALA A 100 1.85 -52.34 16.03
N ILE A 101 2.25 -52.11 14.78
CA ILE A 101 3.57 -52.49 14.26
C ILE A 101 4.68 -51.63 14.89
N TYR A 102 4.42 -50.34 15.08
CA TYR A 102 5.39 -49.40 15.66
C TYR A 102 5.63 -49.67 17.15
N VAL A 103 4.58 -49.97 17.91
CA VAL A 103 4.67 -50.41 19.31
C VAL A 103 5.45 -51.72 19.41
N ALA A 104 5.21 -52.68 18.50
CA ALA A 104 5.98 -53.92 18.48
C ALA A 104 7.47 -53.68 18.19
N LYS A 105 7.80 -52.76 17.27
CA LYS A 105 9.18 -52.38 16.94
C LYS A 105 9.91 -51.69 18.10
N VAL A 106 9.22 -50.83 18.85
CA VAL A 106 9.78 -50.25 20.08
C VAL A 106 10.09 -51.35 21.09
N LYS A 107 9.17 -52.29 21.33
CA LYS A 107 9.41 -53.41 22.27
C LYS A 107 10.57 -54.30 21.84
N GLU A 108 10.72 -54.58 20.55
CA GLU A 108 11.86 -55.31 19.98
C GLU A 108 13.18 -54.58 20.29
N ALA A 109 13.25 -53.28 19.98
CA ALA A 109 14.44 -52.46 20.22
C ALA A 109 14.77 -52.31 21.71
N GLU A 110 13.77 -52.21 22.59
CA GLU A 110 13.94 -52.19 24.05
C GLU A 110 14.57 -53.48 24.57
N ALA A 111 14.11 -54.64 24.07
CA ALA A 111 14.66 -55.94 24.44
C ALA A 111 16.12 -56.09 23.98
N HIS A 112 16.44 -55.66 22.76
CA HIS A 112 17.81 -55.64 22.25
C HIS A 112 18.73 -54.73 23.06
N LEU A 113 18.26 -53.54 23.43
CA LEU A 113 19.03 -52.63 24.27
C LEU A 113 19.28 -53.23 25.66
N ALA A 114 18.27 -53.86 26.27
CA ALA A 114 18.41 -54.51 27.57
C ALA A 114 19.47 -55.63 27.52
N LEU A 115 19.44 -56.46 26.47
CA LEU A 115 20.44 -57.51 26.25
C LEU A 115 21.86 -56.93 26.16
N ASN A 116 22.07 -55.93 25.30
CA ASN A 116 23.40 -55.35 25.09
C ASN A 116 23.91 -54.65 26.37
N LYS A 117 23.02 -54.03 27.16
CA LYS A 117 23.39 -53.43 28.46
C LYS A 117 23.86 -54.48 29.46
N GLU A 118 23.19 -55.63 29.53
CA GLU A 118 23.61 -56.74 30.38
C GLU A 118 24.95 -57.35 29.92
N GLU A 119 25.15 -57.49 28.61
CA GLU A 119 26.42 -57.97 28.05
C GLU A 119 27.58 -57.01 28.33
N HIS A 120 27.34 -55.70 28.18
CA HIS A 120 28.32 -54.68 28.52
C HIS A 120 28.64 -54.68 30.03
N SER A 121 27.61 -54.76 30.90
CA SER A 121 27.80 -54.88 32.35
C SER A 121 28.64 -56.11 32.71
N ARG A 122 28.41 -57.25 32.03
CA ARG A 122 29.20 -58.47 32.18
C ARG A 122 30.64 -58.26 31.72
N ALA A 123 30.86 -57.59 30.58
CA ALA A 123 32.20 -57.29 30.07
C ALA A 123 33.01 -56.41 31.05
N ILE A 124 32.37 -55.40 31.67
CA ILE A 124 32.99 -54.58 32.72
C ILE A 124 33.40 -55.46 33.92
N LYS A 125 32.49 -56.27 34.46
CA LYS A 125 32.77 -57.15 35.60
C LYS A 125 33.89 -58.16 35.32
N LEU A 126 33.98 -58.68 34.10
CA LEU A 126 35.06 -59.59 33.69
C LEU A 126 36.40 -58.87 33.57
N LEU A 127 36.42 -57.64 33.05
CA LEU A 127 37.61 -56.80 32.97
C LEU A 127 38.14 -56.44 34.36
N GLU A 128 37.27 -56.05 35.30
CA GLU A 128 37.61 -55.76 36.70
C GLU A 128 38.26 -56.97 37.40
N LYS A 129 37.76 -58.17 37.11
CA LYS A 129 38.31 -59.44 37.62
C LYS A 129 39.54 -59.94 36.83
N LYS A 130 40.05 -59.17 35.87
CA LYS A 130 41.19 -59.51 34.98
C LYS A 130 40.97 -60.74 34.09
N PHE A 131 39.71 -61.13 33.83
CA PHE A 131 39.33 -62.20 32.91
C PHE A 131 38.89 -61.68 31.52
N GLY A 132 38.71 -60.37 31.35
CA GLY A 132 38.29 -59.73 30.08
C GLY A 132 39.36 -58.82 29.45
N THR A 133 39.10 -58.34 28.23
CA THR A 133 39.96 -57.39 27.50
C THR A 133 39.30 -56.02 27.35
N LEU A 134 40.12 -54.96 27.24
CA LEU A 134 39.61 -53.60 26.96
C LEU A 134 38.85 -53.55 25.64
N GLN A 135 39.35 -54.24 24.61
CA GLN A 135 38.69 -54.35 23.31
C GLN A 135 37.26 -54.92 23.42
N GLN A 136 37.03 -55.93 24.28
CA GLN A 136 35.70 -56.51 24.45
C GLN A 136 34.74 -55.56 25.19
N ARG A 137 35.24 -54.83 26.20
CA ARG A 137 34.46 -53.77 26.85
C ARG A 137 34.06 -52.69 25.84
N ASP A 138 35.01 -52.21 25.04
CA ASP A 138 34.77 -51.12 24.09
C ASP A 138 33.83 -51.54 22.96
N ARG A 139 33.93 -52.80 22.50
CA ARG A 139 32.99 -53.39 21.55
C ARG A 139 31.56 -53.43 22.12
N THR A 140 31.37 -53.98 23.31
CA THR A 140 30.04 -54.07 23.94
C THR A 140 29.46 -52.69 24.25
N LEU A 141 30.31 -51.70 24.57
CA LEU A 141 29.87 -50.31 24.70
C LEU A 141 29.34 -49.75 23.39
N ALA A 142 30.05 -49.99 22.28
CA ALA A 142 29.57 -49.58 20.96
C ALA A 142 28.26 -50.27 20.57
N GLU A 143 28.11 -51.56 20.90
CA GLU A 143 26.86 -52.32 20.67
C GLU A 143 25.68 -51.78 21.50
N VAL A 144 25.92 -51.30 22.73
CA VAL A 144 24.91 -50.57 23.51
C VAL A 144 24.53 -49.27 22.80
N GLN A 145 25.51 -48.45 22.38
CA GLN A 145 25.25 -47.17 21.72
C GLN A 145 24.44 -47.34 20.42
N VAL A 146 24.75 -48.37 19.63
CA VAL A 146 23.97 -48.73 18.43
C VAL A 146 22.53 -49.10 18.81
N ALA A 147 22.32 -49.94 19.83
CA ALA A 147 20.98 -50.31 20.26
C ALA A 147 20.18 -49.12 20.84
N GLU A 148 20.84 -48.16 21.49
CA GLU A 148 20.20 -46.92 21.95
C GLU A 148 19.71 -46.08 20.77
N ALA A 149 20.51 -45.96 19.72
CA ALA A 149 20.12 -45.24 18.50
C ALA A 149 18.92 -45.92 17.79
N VAL A 150 18.93 -47.26 17.69
CA VAL A 150 17.81 -48.01 17.09
C VAL A 150 16.52 -47.85 17.90
N LEU A 151 16.60 -47.86 19.23
CA LEU A 151 15.44 -47.60 20.08
C LEU A 151 14.92 -46.17 19.91
N ALA A 152 15.81 -45.18 19.82
CA ALA A 152 15.41 -43.79 19.61
C ALA A 152 14.67 -43.62 18.27
N GLU A 153 15.17 -44.22 17.19
CA GLU A 153 14.50 -44.22 15.88
C GLU A 153 13.10 -44.88 15.96
N ALA A 154 12.99 -46.04 16.60
CA ALA A 154 11.72 -46.74 16.75
C ALA A 154 10.69 -45.90 17.52
N LYS A 155 11.12 -45.16 18.55
CA LYS A 155 10.26 -44.24 19.32
C LYS A 155 9.79 -43.05 18.47
N ILE A 156 10.68 -42.44 17.68
CA ILE A 156 10.30 -41.34 16.78
C ILE A 156 9.26 -41.83 15.77
N ARG A 157 9.47 -42.99 15.14
CA ARG A 157 8.49 -43.57 14.22
C ARG A 157 7.14 -43.87 14.88
N LEU A 158 7.14 -44.29 16.16
CA LEU A 158 5.90 -44.48 16.92
C LEU A 158 5.21 -43.14 17.21
N ASP A 159 5.95 -42.11 17.63
CA ASP A 159 5.41 -40.79 17.89
C ASP A 159 4.80 -40.18 16.61
N ASN A 160 5.45 -40.40 15.47
CA ASN A 160 4.99 -39.99 14.13
C ASN A 160 3.68 -40.69 13.68
N THR A 161 3.21 -41.72 14.39
CA THR A 161 1.86 -42.27 14.16
C THR A 161 0.74 -41.31 14.57
N VAL A 162 1.05 -40.32 15.43
CA VAL A 162 0.14 -39.25 15.82
C VAL A 162 0.56 -37.98 15.11
N ILE A 163 -0.17 -37.62 14.07
CA ILE A 163 0.08 -36.41 13.29
C ILE A 163 -0.55 -35.24 14.06
N LYS A 164 0.24 -34.22 14.35
CA LYS A 164 -0.17 -33.05 15.15
C LYS A 164 -0.13 -31.77 14.33
N ALA A 165 -0.88 -30.76 14.78
CA ALA A 165 -0.82 -29.42 14.20
C ALA A 165 0.54 -28.76 14.47
N PRO A 166 1.25 -28.24 13.45
CA PRO A 166 2.54 -27.58 13.64
C PRO A 166 2.42 -26.14 14.14
N PHE A 167 1.27 -25.51 13.94
CA PHE A 167 0.95 -24.14 14.39
C PHE A 167 -0.56 -24.00 14.60
N ASP A 168 -0.97 -22.89 15.23
CA ASP A 168 -2.38 -22.53 15.42
C ASP A 168 -3.00 -22.14 14.06
N GLY A 169 -4.14 -22.71 13.70
CA GLY A 169 -4.73 -22.42 12.40
C GLY A 169 -6.09 -23.07 12.18
N VAL A 170 -6.61 -22.88 10.98
CA VAL A 170 -7.88 -23.44 10.53
C VAL A 170 -7.62 -24.64 9.63
N MET A 171 -8.30 -25.75 9.93
CA MET A 171 -8.22 -26.98 9.17
C MET A 171 -8.97 -26.83 7.84
N GLY A 172 -8.31 -27.22 6.75
CA GLY A 172 -8.96 -27.43 5.47
C GLY A 172 -9.81 -28.71 5.45
N LEU A 173 -10.24 -29.10 4.26
CA LEU A 173 -10.97 -30.34 4.06
C LEU A 173 -10.01 -31.53 4.12
N SER A 174 -10.35 -32.55 4.89
CA SER A 174 -9.63 -33.81 4.88
C SER A 174 -9.77 -34.51 3.53
N THR A 175 -8.66 -34.90 2.93
CA THR A 175 -8.61 -35.66 1.66
C THR A 175 -8.69 -37.17 1.87
N VAL A 176 -8.66 -37.63 3.13
CA VAL A 176 -8.64 -39.04 3.50
C VAL A 176 -9.74 -39.35 4.51
N SER A 177 -10.17 -40.61 4.55
CA SER A 177 -11.18 -41.07 5.51
C SER A 177 -10.59 -42.05 6.50
N ILE A 178 -11.29 -42.24 7.62
CA ILE A 178 -10.97 -43.31 8.57
C ILE A 178 -10.95 -44.63 7.82
N GLY A 179 -9.87 -45.38 7.99
CA GLY A 179 -9.62 -46.65 7.33
C GLY A 179 -8.84 -46.57 6.02
N ALA A 180 -8.55 -45.38 5.50
CA ALA A 180 -7.64 -45.22 4.37
C ALA A 180 -6.21 -45.61 4.75
N PHE A 181 -5.47 -46.18 3.80
CA PHE A 181 -4.03 -46.40 3.93
C PHE A 181 -3.29 -45.19 3.38
N VAL A 182 -2.35 -44.64 4.15
CA VAL A 182 -1.59 -43.43 3.82
C VAL A 182 -0.09 -43.70 3.89
N SER A 183 0.68 -42.93 3.13
CA SER A 183 2.14 -42.93 3.09
C SER A 183 2.67 -41.50 2.98
N GLU A 184 3.99 -41.30 3.05
CA GLU A 184 4.64 -39.98 3.02
C GLU A 184 4.31 -39.11 1.80
N SER A 185 3.88 -39.73 0.70
CA SER A 185 3.44 -39.05 -0.52
C SER A 185 1.98 -38.61 -0.52
N VAL A 186 1.17 -39.10 0.42
CA VAL A 186 -0.28 -38.84 0.47
C VAL A 186 -0.54 -37.54 1.22
N GLU A 187 -1.26 -36.64 0.60
CA GLU A 187 -1.74 -35.39 1.20
C GLU A 187 -2.93 -35.70 2.09
N LEU A 188 -2.97 -35.14 3.29
CA LEU A 188 -4.03 -35.39 4.28
C LEU A 188 -5.00 -34.23 4.42
N VAL A 189 -4.46 -33.04 4.66
CA VAL A 189 -5.24 -31.82 4.93
C VAL A 189 -4.30 -30.62 4.93
N ASN A 190 -4.83 -29.45 4.55
CA ASN A 190 -4.11 -28.18 4.67
C ASN A 190 -4.42 -27.51 6.01
N ILE A 191 -3.44 -26.88 6.64
CA ILE A 191 -3.65 -26.00 7.81
C ILE A 191 -3.23 -24.60 7.42
N VAL A 192 -4.09 -23.64 7.70
CA VAL A 192 -3.87 -22.24 7.32
C VAL A 192 -4.00 -21.35 8.56
N ASP A 193 -2.95 -20.57 8.83
CA ASP A 193 -2.98 -19.48 9.79
C ASP A 193 -3.59 -18.24 9.11
N LEU A 194 -4.82 -17.93 9.51
CA LEU A 194 -5.68 -16.93 8.89
C LEU A 194 -5.81 -15.64 9.69
N ASP A 195 -5.37 -15.59 10.95
CA ASP A 195 -5.46 -14.41 11.79
C ASP A 195 -4.15 -14.15 12.56
N PRO A 196 -3.44 -13.06 12.26
CA PRO A 196 -3.77 -12.06 11.24
C PRO A 196 -3.53 -12.54 9.78
N ILE A 197 -4.05 -11.81 8.79
CA ILE A 197 -3.84 -12.12 7.36
C ILE A 197 -2.88 -11.10 6.73
N ASN A 198 -2.05 -11.56 5.78
CA ASN A 198 -1.13 -10.69 5.05
C ASN A 198 -1.80 -10.11 3.81
N VAL A 199 -1.34 -8.93 3.41
CA VAL A 199 -1.70 -8.27 2.15
C VAL A 199 -0.43 -7.94 1.42
N ASP A 200 -0.20 -8.62 0.30
CA ASP A 200 0.98 -8.42 -0.54
C ASP A 200 0.58 -7.54 -1.72
N PHE A 201 1.23 -6.38 -1.88
CA PHE A 201 0.90 -5.40 -2.91
C PHE A 201 2.15 -4.77 -3.52
N HIS A 202 2.02 -4.21 -4.71
CA HIS A 202 3.13 -3.64 -5.46
C HIS A 202 3.09 -2.13 -5.47
N ILE A 203 4.23 -1.49 -5.25
CA ILE A 203 4.41 -0.05 -5.47
C ILE A 203 5.53 0.21 -6.48
N PRO A 204 5.43 1.27 -7.31
CA PRO A 204 6.55 1.69 -8.14
C PRO A 204 7.78 2.10 -7.29
N GLU A 205 8.99 1.84 -7.81
CA GLU A 205 10.27 2.18 -7.18
C GLU A 205 10.37 3.66 -6.77
N SER A 206 9.73 4.57 -7.53
CA SER A 206 9.72 6.01 -7.23
C SER A 206 9.03 6.38 -5.91
N TYR A 207 8.18 5.49 -5.38
CA TYR A 207 7.48 5.70 -4.11
C TYR A 207 8.15 5.01 -2.92
N LEU A 208 9.16 4.17 -3.15
CA LEU A 208 9.87 3.43 -2.11
C LEU A 208 10.43 4.32 -0.98
N PRO A 209 10.97 5.53 -1.23
CA PRO A 209 11.47 6.40 -0.16
C PRO A 209 10.40 6.91 0.82
N PHE A 210 9.12 6.75 0.49
CA PHE A 210 8.00 7.29 1.27
C PHE A 210 7.26 6.22 2.05
N VAL A 211 7.59 4.94 1.87
CA VAL A 211 6.93 3.83 2.57
C VAL A 211 7.93 3.12 3.47
N HIS A 212 7.55 2.95 4.73
CA HIS A 212 8.40 2.42 5.78
C HIS A 212 7.69 1.26 6.49
N PRO A 213 8.46 0.33 7.10
CA PRO A 213 7.89 -0.61 8.04
C PRO A 213 7.17 0.13 9.17
N LYS A 214 6.01 -0.39 9.56
CA LYS A 214 5.05 0.16 10.55
C LYS A 214 4.12 1.26 10.03
N ASP A 215 4.22 1.66 8.77
CA ASP A 215 3.24 2.57 8.19
C ASP A 215 1.86 1.90 8.14
N GLU A 216 0.81 2.70 8.36
CA GLU A 216 -0.57 2.27 8.20
C GLU A 216 -1.00 2.42 6.74
N VAL A 217 -1.71 1.42 6.24
CA VAL A 217 -2.29 1.40 4.89
C VAL A 217 -3.75 0.96 4.97
N ASP A 218 -4.57 1.52 4.10
CA ASP A 218 -5.99 1.22 4.04
C ASP A 218 -6.22 0.10 3.02
N VAL A 219 -6.87 -0.98 3.45
CA VAL A 219 -7.15 -2.14 2.62
C VAL A 219 -8.66 -2.27 2.43
N THR A 220 -9.12 -2.23 1.18
CA THR A 220 -10.53 -2.45 0.83
C THR A 220 -10.65 -3.74 0.03
N ILE A 221 -11.57 -4.62 0.42
CA ILE A 221 -11.80 -5.89 -0.27
C ILE A 221 -13.07 -5.74 -1.10
N GLU A 222 -12.93 -5.67 -2.42
CA GLU A 222 -13.96 -5.17 -3.33
C GLU A 222 -15.30 -5.93 -3.25
N ASP A 223 -15.27 -7.21 -2.85
CA ASP A 223 -16.45 -8.08 -2.80
C ASP A 223 -17.08 -8.23 -1.41
N PHE A 224 -16.44 -7.71 -0.34
CA PHE A 224 -16.84 -8.00 1.04
C PHE A 224 -17.27 -6.77 1.83
N ASP A 225 -16.40 -5.75 1.90
CA ASP A 225 -16.61 -4.58 2.76
C ASP A 225 -16.40 -3.29 1.98
N PRO A 226 -17.36 -2.34 2.00
CA PRO A 226 -17.16 -1.03 1.40
C PRO A 226 -16.24 -0.13 2.22
N LEU A 227 -15.95 -0.49 3.48
CA LEU A 227 -15.12 0.28 4.39
C LEU A 227 -13.67 -0.25 4.38
N PRO A 228 -12.67 0.65 4.36
CA PRO A 228 -11.27 0.24 4.45
C PRO A 228 -10.97 -0.33 5.84
N VAL A 229 -10.24 -1.45 5.85
CA VAL A 229 -9.66 -2.08 7.03
C VAL A 229 -8.20 -1.61 7.16
N PRO A 230 -7.78 -1.09 8.32
CA PRO A 230 -6.40 -0.68 8.51
C PRO A 230 -5.48 -1.90 8.56
N ALA A 231 -4.38 -1.83 7.81
CA ALA A 231 -3.30 -2.80 7.82
C ALA A 231 -1.97 -2.09 8.12
N VAL A 232 -1.01 -2.83 8.66
CA VAL A 232 0.31 -2.28 9.02
C VAL A 232 1.38 -2.91 8.16
N VAL A 233 2.22 -2.09 7.53
CA VAL A 233 3.37 -2.55 6.74
C VAL A 233 4.33 -3.32 7.66
N LYS A 234 4.53 -4.61 7.37
CA LYS A 234 5.45 -5.49 8.11
C LYS A 234 6.82 -5.52 7.49
N ALA A 235 6.87 -5.62 6.17
CA ALA A 235 8.11 -5.80 5.44
C ALA A 235 7.99 -5.19 4.03
N ILE A 236 9.14 -4.77 3.52
CA ILE A 236 9.34 -4.31 2.16
C ILE A 236 10.36 -5.27 1.55
N ASP A 237 10.06 -5.83 0.39
CA ASP A 237 10.96 -6.76 -0.28
C ASP A 237 12.27 -6.04 -0.66
N PRO A 238 13.45 -6.60 -0.36
CA PRO A 238 14.72 -5.98 -0.73
C PRO A 238 14.99 -5.99 -2.24
N LYS A 239 14.24 -6.79 -3.02
CA LYS A 239 14.40 -6.94 -4.45
C LYS A 239 13.37 -6.10 -5.20
N ILE A 240 13.85 -5.36 -6.19
CA ILE A 240 13.03 -4.66 -7.18
C ILE A 240 12.82 -5.60 -8.38
N ASP A 241 11.58 -5.68 -8.86
CA ASP A 241 11.29 -6.33 -10.12
C ASP A 241 11.72 -5.42 -11.28
N GLU A 242 12.75 -5.82 -12.03
CA GLU A 242 13.34 -4.99 -13.09
C GLU A 242 12.41 -4.79 -14.30
N ALA A 243 11.49 -5.73 -14.54
CA ALA A 243 10.58 -5.68 -15.69
C ALA A 243 9.44 -4.67 -15.45
N THR A 244 8.92 -4.63 -14.23
CA THR A 244 7.80 -3.76 -13.85
C THR A 244 8.23 -2.49 -13.11
N ARG A 245 9.49 -2.42 -12.63
CA ARG A 245 10.01 -1.37 -11.76
C ARG A 245 9.17 -1.19 -10.49
N THR A 246 8.71 -2.30 -9.93
CA THR A 246 7.92 -2.34 -8.69
C THR A 246 8.63 -3.08 -7.56
N VAL A 247 8.23 -2.76 -6.33
CA VAL A 247 8.66 -3.41 -5.10
C VAL A 247 7.43 -4.01 -4.42
N ILE A 248 7.58 -5.23 -3.92
CA ILE A 248 6.54 -5.91 -3.15
C ILE A 248 6.59 -5.41 -1.71
N ILE A 249 5.43 -5.03 -1.18
CA ILE A 249 5.24 -4.68 0.22
C ILE A 249 4.26 -5.67 0.83
N ARG A 250 4.61 -6.16 2.02
CA ARG A 250 3.73 -6.98 2.85
C ARG A 250 3.19 -6.15 4.00
N ALA A 251 1.89 -5.90 3.99
CA ALA A 251 1.16 -5.43 5.15
C ALA A 251 0.42 -6.58 5.84
N GLN A 252 -0.06 -6.34 7.05
CA GLN A 252 -0.80 -7.31 7.84
C GLN A 252 -2.02 -6.65 8.48
N MET A 253 -3.17 -7.34 8.41
CA MET A 253 -4.45 -6.87 8.95
C MET A 253 -5.11 -7.95 9.83
N PRO A 254 -5.89 -7.56 10.84
CA PRO A 254 -6.63 -8.52 11.66
C PRO A 254 -7.73 -9.21 10.84
N ASN A 255 -7.97 -10.49 11.12
CA ASN A 255 -9.02 -11.30 10.47
C ASN A 255 -9.73 -12.18 11.50
N LYS A 256 -10.16 -11.57 12.61
CA LYS A 256 -10.73 -12.27 13.78
C LYS A 256 -11.98 -13.08 13.47
N GLU A 257 -12.79 -12.59 12.54
CA GLU A 257 -14.02 -13.28 12.10
C GLU A 257 -13.74 -14.35 11.05
N LEU A 258 -12.48 -14.48 10.62
CA LEU A 258 -12.06 -15.38 9.56
C LEU A 258 -12.93 -15.18 8.32
N ALA A 259 -13.24 -13.93 7.97
CA ALA A 259 -14.01 -13.58 6.80
C ALA A 259 -13.13 -13.69 5.54
N TYR A 260 -11.88 -13.24 5.65
CA TYR A 260 -10.97 -13.12 4.52
C TYR A 260 -10.20 -14.42 4.26
N ARG A 261 -9.91 -14.68 2.98
CA ARG A 261 -9.25 -15.89 2.52
C ARG A 261 -8.01 -15.56 1.67
N PRO A 262 -6.92 -16.36 1.80
CA PRO A 262 -5.78 -16.24 0.91
C PRO A 262 -6.20 -16.39 -0.55
N GLY A 263 -5.68 -15.52 -1.41
CA GLY A 263 -6.00 -15.47 -2.84
C GLY A 263 -7.06 -14.44 -3.22
N GLU A 264 -7.76 -13.83 -2.25
CA GLU A 264 -8.65 -12.70 -2.52
C GLU A 264 -7.87 -11.46 -2.97
N PHE A 265 -8.48 -10.67 -3.85
CA PHE A 265 -7.94 -9.39 -4.27
C PHE A 265 -8.32 -8.30 -3.28
N ALA A 266 -7.38 -7.39 -3.04
CA ALA A 266 -7.62 -6.22 -2.23
C ALA A 266 -7.11 -4.97 -2.94
N ARG A 267 -7.83 -3.87 -2.76
CA ARG A 267 -7.37 -2.54 -3.11
C ARG A 267 -6.63 -1.97 -1.92
N VAL A 268 -5.37 -1.57 -2.12
CA VAL A 268 -4.53 -1.01 -1.06
C VAL A 268 -4.26 0.45 -1.37
N THR A 269 -4.59 1.32 -0.41
CA THR A 269 -4.28 2.74 -0.46
C THR A 269 -3.16 3.04 0.52
N VAL A 270 -2.05 3.54 0.00
CA VAL A 270 -0.83 3.83 0.76
C VAL A 270 -0.58 5.33 0.74
N LEU A 271 -0.22 5.88 1.90
CA LEU A 271 0.30 7.24 1.98
C LEU A 271 1.74 7.26 1.46
N ALA A 272 1.94 7.80 0.27
CA ALA A 272 3.22 7.83 -0.44
C ALA A 272 3.87 9.21 -0.42
N GLY A 273 3.57 10.02 0.59
CA GLY A 273 4.18 11.33 0.79
C GLY A 273 3.25 12.33 1.45
N ARG A 274 3.84 13.27 2.17
CA ARG A 274 3.18 14.44 2.72
C ARG A 274 4.09 15.64 2.52
N ILE A 275 3.50 16.74 2.08
CA ILE A 275 4.17 18.04 2.10
C ILE A 275 3.44 18.89 3.13
N GLU A 276 4.16 19.24 4.19
CA GLU A 276 3.72 20.22 5.17
C GLU A 276 3.97 21.63 4.61
N ASP A 277 3.13 22.59 5.00
CA ASP A 277 3.23 24.01 4.60
C ASP A 277 3.19 24.28 3.08
N ALA A 278 2.55 23.39 2.30
CA ALA A 278 2.30 23.57 0.87
C ALA A 278 1.40 24.79 0.60
N VAL A 279 1.69 25.53 -0.46
CA VAL A 279 0.77 26.57 -0.97
C VAL A 279 -0.31 25.87 -1.79
N LEU A 280 -1.54 25.88 -1.29
CA LEU A 280 -2.67 25.19 -1.90
C LEU A 280 -3.63 26.19 -2.52
N ILE A 281 -4.05 25.89 -3.75
CA ILE A 281 -5.11 26.59 -4.46
C ILE A 281 -6.15 25.60 -4.99
N PRO A 282 -7.39 26.03 -5.29
CA PRO A 282 -8.35 25.18 -5.98
C PRO A 282 -7.83 24.78 -7.38
N GLU A 283 -7.94 23.51 -7.75
CA GLU A 283 -7.48 22.99 -9.05
C GLU A 283 -8.13 23.74 -10.23
N ILE A 284 -9.39 24.18 -10.06
CA ILE A 284 -10.13 24.93 -11.08
C ILE A 284 -9.50 26.30 -11.43
N ALA A 285 -8.62 26.83 -10.57
CA ALA A 285 -7.90 28.07 -10.83
C ALA A 285 -6.69 27.89 -11.78
N VAL A 286 -6.26 26.65 -12.03
CA VAL A 286 -5.10 26.37 -12.90
C VAL A 286 -5.55 26.26 -14.35
N GLU A 287 -5.00 27.13 -15.19
CA GLU A 287 -5.15 27.08 -16.64
C GLU A 287 -3.95 26.38 -17.26
N ARG A 288 -4.22 25.42 -18.15
CA ARG A 288 -3.19 24.66 -18.85
C ARG A 288 -3.24 24.90 -20.34
N GLU A 289 -2.14 25.40 -20.89
CA GLU A 289 -1.97 25.64 -22.33
C GLU A 289 -0.75 24.85 -22.83
N GLY A 290 -1.02 23.65 -23.35
CA GLY A 290 0.03 22.69 -23.68
C GLY A 290 0.75 22.18 -22.42
N ASP A 291 2.05 22.43 -22.34
CA ASP A 291 2.91 22.06 -21.21
C ASP A 291 3.05 23.18 -20.17
N GLU A 292 2.54 24.39 -20.44
CA GLU A 292 2.59 25.52 -19.50
C GLU A 292 1.34 25.54 -18.63
N GLU A 293 1.53 25.65 -17.32
CA GLU A 293 0.47 25.85 -16.34
C GLU A 293 0.57 27.28 -15.79
N SER A 294 -0.58 27.94 -15.65
CA SER A 294 -0.66 29.33 -15.21
C SER A 294 -1.91 29.58 -14.38
N VAL A 295 -1.91 30.65 -13.59
CA VAL A 295 -3.07 31.11 -12.82
C VAL A 295 -3.25 32.60 -12.99
N MET A 296 -4.47 33.09 -12.81
CA MET A 296 -4.74 34.52 -12.76
C MET A 296 -4.74 35.00 -11.30
N LEU A 297 -3.71 35.77 -10.93
CA LEU A 297 -3.57 36.39 -9.61
C LEU A 297 -4.28 37.74 -9.57
N VAL A 298 -4.86 38.10 -8.43
CA VAL A 298 -5.41 39.44 -8.19
C VAL A 298 -4.51 40.21 -7.24
N VAL A 299 -3.90 41.29 -7.73
CA VAL A 299 -3.08 42.23 -6.94
C VAL A 299 -3.65 43.62 -7.14
N ASP A 300 -4.05 44.29 -6.06
CA ASP A 300 -4.64 45.64 -6.10
C ASP A 300 -5.76 45.79 -7.14
N ASN A 301 -6.74 44.87 -7.12
CA ASN A 301 -7.87 44.77 -8.08
C ASN A 301 -7.45 44.62 -9.55
N THR A 302 -6.20 44.26 -9.84
CA THR A 302 -5.74 44.00 -11.22
C THR A 302 -5.39 42.53 -11.35
N ALA A 303 -5.83 41.90 -12.43
CA ALA A 303 -5.55 40.50 -12.71
C ALA A 303 -4.23 40.35 -13.47
N PHE A 304 -3.35 39.47 -13.00
CA PHE A 304 -2.05 39.17 -13.61
C PHE A 304 -1.93 37.67 -13.91
N LYS A 305 -1.50 37.33 -15.12
CA LYS A 305 -1.19 35.94 -15.47
C LYS A 305 0.16 35.58 -14.86
N SER A 306 0.18 34.60 -13.97
CA SER A 306 1.40 34.06 -13.35
C SER A 306 1.61 32.64 -13.85
N VAL A 307 2.76 32.37 -14.47
CA VAL A 307 3.17 31.00 -14.79
C VAL A 307 3.53 30.30 -13.50
N VAL A 308 2.97 29.10 -13.29
CA VAL A 308 3.13 28.35 -12.05
C VAL A 308 3.74 26.98 -12.30
N SER A 309 4.38 26.44 -11.26
CA SER A 309 4.80 25.05 -11.22
C SER A 309 3.94 24.31 -10.20
N THR A 310 3.07 23.41 -10.65
CA THR A 310 2.23 22.60 -9.75
C THR A 310 2.97 21.38 -9.19
N GLY A 311 2.49 20.86 -8.07
CA GLY A 311 2.99 19.67 -7.38
C GLY A 311 1.90 18.62 -7.18
N MET A 312 1.73 18.18 -5.92
CA MET A 312 0.71 17.22 -5.52
C MET A 312 -0.70 17.75 -5.76
N ARG A 313 -1.63 16.84 -6.09
CA ARG A 313 -3.06 17.12 -6.25
C ARG A 313 -3.85 16.20 -5.33
N GLU A 314 -4.78 16.75 -4.57
CA GLU A 314 -5.62 16.01 -3.64
C GLU A 314 -7.04 16.61 -3.62
N GLY A 315 -8.04 15.81 -4.00
CA GLY A 315 -9.43 16.28 -4.06
C GLY A 315 -9.60 17.43 -5.06
N ASN A 316 -9.94 18.62 -4.57
CA ASN A 316 -10.11 19.83 -5.38
C ASN A 316 -8.94 20.83 -5.21
N GLU A 317 -7.84 20.40 -4.59
CA GLU A 317 -6.71 21.28 -4.28
C GLU A 317 -5.43 20.80 -4.97
N VAL A 318 -4.60 21.77 -5.31
CA VAL A 318 -3.29 21.56 -5.93
C VAL A 318 -2.22 22.38 -5.24
N GLU A 319 -1.08 21.74 -5.04
CA GLU A 319 0.13 22.37 -4.55
C GLU A 319 0.76 23.25 -5.64
N ILE A 320 1.17 24.46 -5.24
CA ILE A 320 1.99 25.36 -6.05
C ILE A 320 3.38 25.45 -5.45
N SER A 321 4.37 24.97 -6.20
CA SER A 321 5.79 25.04 -5.85
C SER A 321 6.45 26.36 -6.27
N HIS A 322 5.92 27.02 -7.31
CA HIS A 322 6.40 28.31 -7.79
C HIS A 322 5.26 29.13 -8.42
N GLY A 323 5.32 30.46 -8.29
CA GLY A 323 4.44 31.40 -8.99
C GLY A 323 3.26 31.95 -8.16
N VAL A 324 2.97 31.37 -6.99
CA VAL A 324 1.94 31.84 -6.04
C VAL A 324 2.48 31.75 -4.61
N LYS A 325 2.14 32.71 -3.76
CA LYS A 325 2.45 32.69 -2.31
C LYS A 325 1.19 32.48 -1.49
N ALA A 326 1.35 31.92 -0.30
CA ALA A 326 0.27 31.85 0.67
C ALA A 326 -0.28 33.26 0.97
N GLY A 327 -1.60 33.40 0.90
CA GLY A 327 -2.31 34.65 1.10
C GLY A 327 -2.69 35.38 -0.19
N ASP A 328 -2.12 35.01 -1.34
CA ASP A 328 -2.46 35.59 -2.64
C ASP A 328 -3.89 35.21 -3.08
N TRP A 329 -4.55 36.07 -3.86
CA TRP A 329 -5.86 35.79 -4.44
C TRP A 329 -5.71 35.20 -5.84
N VAL A 330 -6.29 34.04 -6.08
CA VAL A 330 -6.35 33.38 -7.40
C VAL A 330 -7.77 33.34 -7.91
N ILE A 331 -7.99 33.69 -9.17
CA ILE A 331 -9.30 33.64 -9.81
C ILE A 331 -9.70 32.18 -10.02
N THR A 332 -10.91 31.81 -9.58
CA THR A 332 -11.48 30.46 -9.69
C THR A 332 -12.63 30.39 -10.71
N ALA A 333 -13.34 31.51 -10.93
CA ALA A 333 -14.37 31.62 -11.96
C ALA A 333 -14.30 32.98 -12.68
N GLY A 334 -14.53 32.95 -13.99
CA GLY A 334 -14.46 34.13 -14.86
C GLY A 334 -13.08 34.40 -15.45
N GLN A 335 -12.10 33.52 -15.20
CA GLN A 335 -10.72 33.59 -15.67
C GLN A 335 -10.62 33.78 -17.21
N PHE A 336 -11.40 33.03 -17.99
CA PHE A 336 -11.44 33.16 -19.47
C PHE A 336 -11.96 34.51 -19.97
N LYS A 337 -12.65 35.27 -19.13
CA LYS A 337 -13.17 36.60 -19.51
C LYS A 337 -12.13 37.68 -19.26
N VAL A 338 -11.08 37.42 -18.49
CA VAL A 338 -10.10 38.40 -18.01
C VAL A 338 -8.77 38.19 -18.71
N HIS A 339 -8.12 39.27 -19.10
CA HIS A 339 -6.77 39.25 -19.68
C HIS A 339 -5.76 39.84 -18.70
N ASP A 340 -4.49 39.56 -18.93
CA ASP A 340 -3.38 40.10 -18.16
C ASP A 340 -3.42 41.64 -18.12
N GLY A 341 -3.33 42.21 -16.92
CA GLY A 341 -3.36 43.65 -16.65
C GLY A 341 -4.75 44.29 -16.62
N GLU A 342 -5.85 43.52 -16.68
CA GLU A 342 -7.20 44.05 -16.58
C GLU A 342 -7.68 44.26 -15.14
N GLU A 343 -8.43 45.33 -14.91
CA GLU A 343 -9.06 45.59 -13.62
C GLU A 343 -10.23 44.61 -13.40
N VAL A 344 -10.25 44.00 -12.22
CA VAL A 344 -11.22 43.01 -11.80
C VAL A 344 -11.81 43.36 -10.46
N LYS A 345 -13.03 42.91 -10.22
CA LYS A 345 -13.69 43.02 -8.93
C LYS A 345 -14.09 41.63 -8.47
N ILE A 346 -13.54 41.23 -7.32
CA ILE A 346 -13.84 39.94 -6.71
C ILE A 346 -15.29 39.97 -6.18
N VAL A 347 -16.09 39.00 -6.59
CA VAL A 347 -17.46 38.76 -6.13
C VAL A 347 -17.48 37.36 -5.54
N ASN A 348 -16.97 37.20 -4.32
CA ASN A 348 -17.14 35.95 -3.60
C ASN A 348 -18.54 35.94 -3.01
N GLU A 349 -19.37 34.96 -3.36
CA GLU A 349 -20.57 34.65 -2.58
C GLU A 349 -20.11 34.13 -1.20
N THR A 350 -20.05 35.02 -0.21
CA THR A 350 -19.90 34.59 1.18
C THR A 350 -20.88 35.35 2.07
N GLU A 351 -22.05 34.76 2.28
CA GLU A 351 -22.80 34.70 3.55
C GLU A 351 -24.18 34.06 3.31
N GLY A 352 -24.34 32.80 3.72
CA GLY A 352 -25.61 32.09 3.58
C GLY A 352 -25.66 30.65 4.09
N GLN A 353 -24.77 30.24 5.01
CA GLN A 353 -24.91 28.99 5.79
C GLN A 353 -24.26 29.15 7.19
N GLU A 354 -24.67 30.18 7.92
CA GLU A 354 -24.59 30.23 9.39
C GLU A 354 -25.95 30.74 9.86
N GLU A 355 -26.94 29.83 9.96
CA GLU A 355 -28.15 29.89 10.80
C GLU A 355 -29.17 28.85 10.29
N ALA A 356 -29.01 27.62 10.77
CA ALA A 356 -30.12 26.71 11.01
C ALA A 356 -29.66 25.77 12.14
N GLU A 357 -30.01 26.18 13.37
CA GLU A 357 -30.02 25.34 14.58
C GLU A 357 -30.83 24.05 14.40
#